data_AF-A0A949MTN6-F1
#
_entry.id   AF-A0A949MTN6-F1
#
_cell.length_a   1.000
_cell.length_b   1.000
_cell.length_c   1.000
_cell.angle_alpha   90.00
_cell.angle_beta   90.00
_cell.angle_gamma   90.00
#
_symmetry.space_group_name_H-M   'P 1'
#
loop_
_entity.id
_entity.type
_entity.pdbx_description
1 polymer ?
#
loop_
_entity_poly.entity_id
_entity_poly.type
_entity_poly.pdbx_seq_one_letter_code
_entity_poly.pdbx_strand_id
1 'polypeptide(L)'
;MRHFFNDNTQPAPLTEAEQKLNEWGIKYKRKADGTLVVRELNISSKNLTRLPNLSNVIVRGDFICQNNRLTSLVGSPKSVGRGFYCDGNKLPSLIGAPQSVPGYFSCNSNPLTSLVGAPRKFARLSCNLGDFYAWEAIPAVLRQPSGTSKPPQP
;
A
#
# COMPACT_ATOMS: atom_id res chain seq x y z
N MET A 1 31.10 -39.65 -25.12
CA MET A 1 30.47 -38.89 -24.01
C MET A 1 29.67 -37.74 -24.60
N ARG A 2 28.33 -37.80 -24.52
CA ARG A 2 27.46 -36.65 -24.86
C ARG A 2 26.80 -36.22 -23.55
N HIS A 3 27.19 -35.06 -23.03
CA HIS A 3 26.52 -34.43 -21.90
C HIS A 3 25.18 -33.88 -22.41
N PHE A 4 24.09 -34.54 -22.04
CA PHE A 4 22.75 -33.96 -22.13
C PHE A 4 22.58 -33.04 -20.92
N PHE A 5 22.61 -31.72 -21.14
CA PHE A 5 22.08 -30.79 -20.15
C PHE A 5 20.56 -30.94 -20.16
N ASN A 6 20.03 -31.57 -19.13
CA ASN A 6 18.61 -31.66 -18.88
C ASN A 6 18.20 -30.37 -18.15
N ASP A 7 17.98 -29.28 -18.88
CA ASP A 7 17.38 -28.05 -18.35
C ASP A 7 15.88 -28.27 -18.12
N ASN A 8 15.56 -29.13 -17.16
CA ASN A 8 14.23 -29.33 -16.61
C ASN A 8 14.00 -28.39 -15.42
N THR A 9 14.38 -27.11 -15.57
CA THR A 9 14.02 -26.09 -14.57
C THR A 9 12.53 -25.80 -14.73
N GLN A 10 11.69 -26.49 -13.94
CA GLN A 10 10.32 -26.05 -13.70
C GLN A 10 10.38 -24.56 -13.31
N PRO A 11 9.56 -23.69 -13.93
CA PRO A 11 9.54 -22.29 -13.55
C PRO A 11 9.23 -22.21 -12.06
N ALA A 12 10.00 -21.37 -11.33
CA ALA A 12 9.82 -21.20 -9.90
C ALA A 12 8.33 -20.93 -9.58
N PRO A 13 7.80 -21.51 -8.49
CA PRO A 13 6.40 -21.33 -8.13
C PRO A 13 6.08 -19.84 -7.96
N LEU A 14 4.92 -19.43 -8.49
CA LEU A 14 4.46 -18.06 -8.43
C LEU A 14 4.26 -17.62 -6.97
N THR A 15 4.74 -16.42 -6.66
CA THR A 15 4.47 -15.72 -5.39
C THR A 15 2.97 -15.43 -5.21
N GLU A 16 2.52 -15.17 -3.98
CA GLU A 16 1.13 -14.76 -3.72
C GLU A 16 0.72 -13.54 -4.57
N ALA A 17 1.63 -12.56 -4.72
CA ALA A 17 1.42 -11.40 -5.58
C ALA A 17 1.19 -11.81 -7.05
N GLU A 18 2.04 -12.68 -7.62
CA GLU A 18 1.88 -13.15 -9.00
C GLU A 18 0.56 -13.90 -9.19
N GLN A 19 0.18 -14.75 -8.24
CA GLN A 19 -1.10 -15.47 -8.28
C GLN A 19 -2.29 -14.49 -8.29
N LYS A 20 -2.27 -13.48 -7.41
CA LYS A 20 -3.34 -12.48 -7.33
C LYS A 20 -3.37 -11.53 -8.53
N LEU A 21 -2.22 -11.11 -9.04
CA LEU A 21 -2.16 -10.30 -10.25
C LEU A 21 -2.72 -11.07 -11.45
N ASN A 22 -2.41 -12.36 -11.58
CA ASN A 22 -2.98 -13.23 -12.61
C ASN A 22 -4.50 -13.39 -12.43
N GLU A 23 -4.98 -13.68 -11.21
CA GLU A 23 -6.40 -13.79 -10.87
C GLU A 23 -7.19 -12.52 -11.24
N TRP A 24 -6.58 -11.35 -11.04
CA TRP A 24 -7.20 -10.06 -11.36
C TRP A 24 -6.99 -9.61 -12.81
N GLY A 25 -6.31 -10.41 -13.64
CA GLY A 25 -5.99 -10.05 -15.02
C GLY A 25 -5.05 -8.85 -15.16
N ILE A 26 -4.26 -8.56 -14.13
CA ILE A 26 -3.32 -7.42 -14.12
C ILE A 26 -2.01 -7.84 -14.75
N LYS A 27 -1.63 -7.15 -15.84
CA LYS A 27 -0.33 -7.35 -16.49
C LYS A 27 0.80 -6.74 -15.65
N TYR A 28 1.90 -7.49 -15.51
CA TYR A 28 3.11 -7.05 -14.84
C TYR A 28 4.37 -7.43 -15.63
N LYS A 29 5.48 -6.77 -15.30
CA LYS A 29 6.83 -7.19 -15.71
C LYS A 29 7.58 -7.70 -14.50
N ARG A 30 8.12 -8.92 -14.58
CA ARG A 30 8.97 -9.52 -13.55
C ARG A 30 10.43 -9.15 -13.81
N LYS A 31 11.10 -8.57 -12.81
CA LYS A 31 12.54 -8.30 -12.83
C LYS A 31 13.33 -9.54 -12.40
N ALA A 32 14.63 -9.56 -12.71
CA ALA A 32 15.53 -10.65 -12.32
C ALA A 32 15.60 -10.85 -10.80
N ASP A 33 15.41 -9.79 -10.01
CA ASP A 33 15.38 -9.83 -8.53
C ASP A 33 14.03 -10.31 -7.96
N GLY A 34 13.08 -10.72 -8.79
CA GLY A 34 11.73 -11.14 -8.38
C GLY A 34 10.74 -9.99 -8.12
N THR A 35 11.16 -8.73 -8.27
CA THR A 35 10.26 -7.57 -8.17
C THR A 35 9.27 -7.58 -9.33
N LEU A 36 7.99 -7.34 -9.03
CA LEU A 36 6.94 -7.20 -10.02
C LEU A 36 6.66 -5.72 -10.26
N VAL A 37 6.61 -5.31 -11.53
CA VAL A 37 6.31 -3.92 -11.89
C VAL A 37 4.98 -3.86 -12.63
N VAL A 38 4.04 -3.10 -12.09
CA VAL A 38 2.72 -2.83 -12.69
C VAL A 38 2.58 -1.35 -13.04
N ARG A 39 1.82 -1.05 -14.10
CA ARG A 39 1.54 0.34 -14.49
C ARG A 39 0.58 0.99 -13.49
N GLU A 40 -0.48 0.29 -13.14
CA GLU A 40 -1.57 0.73 -12.29
C GLU A 40 -2.19 -0.52 -11.67
N LEU A 41 -2.60 -0.44 -10.42
CA LEU A 41 -3.17 -1.58 -9.70
C LEU A 41 -4.46 -1.18 -9.02
N ASN A 42 -5.58 -1.55 -9.63
CA ASN A 42 -6.93 -1.33 -9.11
C ASN A 42 -7.52 -2.65 -8.60
N ILE A 43 -7.77 -2.69 -7.29
CA ILE A 43 -8.34 -3.83 -6.56
C ILE A 43 -9.59 -3.39 -5.78
N SER A 44 -10.25 -2.33 -6.24
CA SER A 44 -11.43 -1.76 -5.59
C SER A 44 -12.62 -2.72 -5.62
N SER A 45 -13.50 -2.64 -4.61
CA SER A 45 -14.78 -3.36 -4.58
C SER A 45 -14.66 -4.88 -4.72
N LYS A 46 -13.57 -5.48 -4.24
CA LYS A 46 -13.31 -6.93 -4.29
C LYS A 46 -13.68 -7.65 -2.99
N ASN A 47 -14.39 -6.99 -2.07
CA ASN A 47 -14.72 -7.50 -0.73
C ASN A 47 -13.50 -7.95 0.09
N LEU A 48 -12.33 -7.35 -0.16
CA LEU A 48 -11.09 -7.73 0.53
C LEU A 48 -11.16 -7.33 2.00
N THR A 49 -10.81 -8.25 2.90
CA THR A 49 -10.63 -7.98 4.34
C THR A 49 -9.17 -7.70 4.69
N ARG A 50 -8.25 -8.15 3.84
CA ARG A 50 -6.81 -7.87 3.90
C ARG A 50 -6.25 -7.76 2.48
N LEU A 51 -5.14 -7.03 2.33
CA LEU A 51 -4.36 -7.08 1.10
C LEU A 51 -3.58 -8.41 1.05
N PRO A 52 -3.38 -9.01 -0.14
CA PRO A 52 -2.36 -10.05 -0.29
C PRO A 52 -0.97 -9.43 -0.08
N ASN A 53 0.06 -10.27 0.05
CA ASN A 53 1.41 -9.75 0.17
C ASN A 53 1.92 -9.16 -1.16
N LEU A 54 1.81 -7.84 -1.32
CA LEU A 54 2.32 -7.09 -2.48
C LEU A 54 3.68 -6.41 -2.19
N SER A 55 4.40 -6.83 -1.15
CA SER A 55 5.65 -6.17 -0.73
C SER A 55 6.81 -6.27 -1.75
N ASN A 56 6.69 -7.13 -2.76
CA ASN A 56 7.59 -7.20 -3.92
C ASN A 56 7.04 -6.48 -5.17
N VAL A 57 5.92 -5.77 -5.07
CA VAL A 57 5.26 -5.08 -6.19
C VAL A 57 5.60 -3.59 -6.18
N ILE A 58 6.00 -3.08 -7.33
CA ILE A 58 6.15 -1.65 -7.62
C ILE A 58 5.02 -1.21 -8.54
N VAL A 59 4.22 -0.25 -8.08
CA VAL A 59 3.18 0.39 -8.89
C VAL A 59 3.72 1.71 -9.43
N ARG A 60 3.87 1.83 -10.76
CA ARG A 60 4.39 3.07 -11.38
C ARG A 60 3.39 4.23 -11.34
N GLY A 61 2.11 3.91 -11.44
CA GLY A 61 1.00 4.84 -11.41
C GLY A 61 0.30 4.77 -10.06
N ASP A 62 -1.02 4.57 -10.11
CA ASP A 62 -1.88 4.62 -8.93
C ASP A 62 -2.14 3.22 -8.36
N PHE A 63 -2.17 3.14 -7.04
CA PHE A 63 -2.68 2.00 -6.31
C PHE A 63 -4.05 2.35 -5.74
N ILE A 64 -5.07 1.59 -6.15
CA ILE A 64 -6.47 1.90 -5.88
C ILE A 64 -7.08 0.67 -5.19
N CYS A 65 -7.33 0.75 -3.89
CA CYS A 65 -7.91 -0.31 -3.06
C CYS A 65 -9.18 0.11 -2.29
N GLN A 66 -9.86 1.14 -2.79
CA GLN A 66 -11.08 1.71 -2.22
C GLN A 66 -12.27 0.73 -2.21
N ASN A 67 -13.25 1.01 -1.34
CA ASN A 67 -14.50 0.27 -1.21
C ASN A 67 -14.30 -1.22 -0.92
N ASN A 68 -13.39 -1.53 -0.01
CA ASN A 68 -13.17 -2.87 0.51
C ASN A 68 -13.53 -2.91 2.01
N ARG A 69 -13.15 -3.99 2.71
CA ARG A 69 -13.35 -4.16 4.15
C ARG A 69 -12.01 -4.25 4.88
N LEU A 70 -10.98 -3.58 4.36
CA LEU A 70 -9.62 -3.65 4.88
C LEU A 70 -9.57 -3.06 6.29
N THR A 71 -8.91 -3.77 7.21
CA THR A 71 -8.65 -3.31 8.58
C THR A 71 -7.20 -2.88 8.81
N SER A 72 -6.32 -3.14 7.84
CA SER A 72 -4.95 -2.63 7.78
C SER A 72 -4.50 -2.50 6.33
N LEU A 73 -3.40 -1.78 6.11
CA LEU A 73 -2.72 -1.69 4.82
C LEU A 73 -1.50 -2.61 4.74
N VAL A 74 -1.33 -3.52 5.70
CA VAL A 74 -0.25 -4.52 5.67
C VAL A 74 -0.38 -5.37 4.41
N GLY A 75 0.75 -5.56 3.71
CA GLY A 75 0.77 -6.19 2.39
C GLY A 75 0.64 -5.19 1.23
N SER A 76 0.60 -3.87 1.48
CA SER A 76 0.65 -2.85 0.43
C SER A 76 1.86 -3.00 -0.50
N PRO A 77 1.79 -2.46 -1.73
CA PRO A 77 2.92 -2.40 -2.64
C PRO A 77 4.16 -1.79 -1.99
N LYS A 78 5.35 -2.26 -2.40
CA LYS A 78 6.64 -1.72 -1.98
C LYS A 78 6.74 -0.21 -2.20
N SER A 79 6.23 0.25 -3.34
CA SER A 79 6.22 1.66 -3.72
C SER A 79 5.10 1.95 -4.70
N VAL A 80 4.61 3.19 -4.65
CA VAL A 80 3.57 3.72 -5.53
C VAL A 80 4.07 5.03 -6.11
N GLY A 81 4.08 5.14 -7.44
CA GLY A 81 4.71 6.25 -8.16
C GLY A 81 3.83 7.49 -8.32
N ARG A 82 2.50 7.37 -8.16
CA ARG A 82 1.57 8.49 -8.22
C ARG A 82 0.72 8.56 -6.95
N GLY A 83 -0.54 8.10 -6.99
CA GLY A 83 -1.48 8.19 -5.89
C GLY A 83 -1.82 6.84 -5.23
N PHE A 84 -2.22 6.91 -3.96
CA PHE A 84 -2.67 5.79 -3.15
C PHE A 84 -4.08 6.09 -2.65
N TYR A 85 -5.05 5.25 -3.02
CA TYR A 85 -6.48 5.48 -2.76
C TYR A 85 -7.06 4.30 -1.99
N CYS A 86 -7.30 4.47 -0.69
CA CYS A 86 -7.88 3.45 0.18
C CYS A 86 -9.20 3.89 0.83
N ASP A 87 -9.93 4.77 0.17
CA ASP A 87 -11.21 5.30 0.64
C ASP A 87 -12.25 4.19 0.88
N GLY A 88 -13.15 4.40 1.84
CA GLY A 88 -14.27 3.47 2.07
C GLY A 88 -13.81 2.09 2.54
N ASN A 89 -12.94 2.05 3.56
CA ASN A 89 -12.48 0.83 4.21
C ASN A 89 -12.79 0.88 5.72
N LYS A 90 -12.24 -0.06 6.50
CA LYS A 90 -12.40 -0.14 7.96
C LYS A 90 -11.07 0.09 8.68
N LEU A 91 -10.23 0.98 8.15
CA LEU A 91 -8.89 1.25 8.67
C LEU A 91 -8.96 2.09 9.96
N PRO A 92 -8.54 1.57 11.13
CA PRO A 92 -8.43 2.36 12.36
C PRO A 92 -7.13 3.19 12.40
N SER A 93 -6.15 2.81 11.59
CA SER A 93 -4.88 3.49 11.37
C SER A 93 -4.39 3.21 9.95
N LEU A 94 -3.32 3.88 9.53
CA LEU A 94 -2.72 3.71 8.20
C LEU A 94 -1.50 2.77 8.24
N ILE A 95 -1.34 1.98 9.31
CA ILE A 95 -0.25 1.02 9.46
C ILE A 95 -0.21 0.07 8.25
N GLY A 96 0.99 -0.06 7.67
CA GLY A 96 1.25 -0.85 6.47
C GLY A 96 1.20 -0.04 5.17
N ALA A 97 0.83 1.24 5.21
CA ALA A 97 0.96 2.12 4.04
C ALA A 97 2.42 2.27 3.61
N PRO A 98 2.69 2.54 2.31
CA PRO A 98 4.02 2.89 1.84
C PRO A 98 4.55 4.15 2.54
N GLN A 99 5.85 4.19 2.84
CA GLN A 99 6.48 5.35 3.51
C GLN A 99 6.49 6.62 2.65
N SER A 100 6.40 6.47 1.32
CA SER A 100 6.43 7.56 0.35
C SER A 100 5.41 7.31 -0.74
N VAL A 101 4.52 8.29 -0.95
CA VAL A 101 3.54 8.33 -2.04
C VAL A 101 3.62 9.75 -2.62
N PRO A 102 4.42 9.99 -3.67
CA PRO A 102 4.80 11.34 -4.09
C PRO A 102 3.61 12.20 -4.55
N GLY A 103 2.51 11.57 -4.97
CA GLY A 103 1.28 12.25 -5.36
C GLY A 103 0.27 12.34 -4.21
N TYR A 104 -0.95 11.89 -4.51
CA TYR A 104 -2.10 12.03 -3.63
C TYR A 104 -2.33 10.76 -2.79
N PHE A 105 -2.48 10.91 -1.48
CA PHE A 105 -2.87 9.83 -0.57
C PHE A 105 -4.29 10.10 -0.06
N SER A 106 -5.27 9.32 -0.54
CA SER A 106 -6.67 9.44 -0.15
C SER A 106 -7.07 8.27 0.75
N CYS A 107 -7.57 8.58 1.95
CA CYS A 107 -8.05 7.58 2.90
C CYS A 107 -9.36 8.01 3.58
N ASN A 108 -10.21 8.72 2.84
CA ASN A 108 -11.53 9.16 3.31
C ASN A 108 -12.43 7.98 3.66
N SER A 109 -13.47 8.23 4.44
CA SER A 109 -14.45 7.20 4.84
C SER A 109 -13.79 5.98 5.48
N ASN A 110 -12.87 6.22 6.41
CA ASN A 110 -12.26 5.23 7.30
C ASN A 110 -12.44 5.69 8.76
N PRO A 111 -12.54 4.78 9.74
CA PRO A 111 -12.68 5.12 11.16
C PRO A 111 -11.32 5.56 11.78
N LEU A 112 -10.60 6.47 11.13
CA LEU A 112 -9.31 6.96 11.60
C LEU A 112 -9.49 7.94 12.77
N THR A 113 -8.75 7.72 13.85
CA THR A 113 -8.62 8.66 14.98
C THR A 113 -7.26 9.36 15.02
N SER A 114 -6.29 8.87 14.25
CA SER A 114 -4.96 9.44 14.07
C SER A 114 -4.41 9.07 12.68
N LEU A 115 -3.31 9.70 12.31
CA LEU A 115 -2.54 9.43 11.09
C LEU A 115 -1.30 8.57 11.36
N VAL A 116 -1.33 7.76 12.42
CA VAL A 116 -0.29 6.77 12.69
C VAL A 116 -0.20 5.80 11.50
N GLY A 117 1.00 5.63 10.98
CA GLY A 117 1.29 4.80 9.81
C GLY A 117 1.10 5.47 8.44
N ALA A 118 0.66 6.74 8.39
CA ALA A 118 0.59 7.50 7.14
C ALA A 118 1.96 7.63 6.46
N PRO A 119 2.00 7.84 5.13
CA PRO A 119 3.25 8.17 4.43
C PRO A 119 3.88 9.44 5.02
N ARG A 120 5.22 9.50 5.04
CA ARG A 120 5.97 10.71 5.46
C ARG A 120 6.25 11.67 4.31
N LYS A 121 6.09 11.23 3.06
CA LYS A 121 6.28 12.05 1.86
C LYS A 121 5.07 11.91 0.95
N PHE A 122 4.41 13.02 0.68
CA PHE A 122 3.23 13.15 -0.19
C PHE A 122 3.05 14.59 -0.67
N ALA A 123 2.36 14.78 -1.79
CA ALA A 123 1.94 16.10 -2.25
C ALA A 123 0.64 16.56 -1.59
N ARG A 124 -0.29 15.61 -1.35
CA ARG A 124 -1.50 15.84 -0.56
C ARG A 124 -1.94 14.55 0.11
N LEU A 125 -2.33 14.63 1.37
CA LEU A 125 -3.01 13.57 2.13
C LEU A 125 -4.42 14.08 2.48
N SER A 126 -5.45 13.33 2.09
CA SER A 126 -6.85 13.66 2.40
C SER A 126 -7.51 12.52 3.17
N CYS A 127 -8.12 12.87 4.30
CA CYS A 127 -8.84 11.92 5.14
C CYS A 127 -9.98 12.61 5.90
N ASN A 128 -10.72 11.83 6.70
CA ASN A 128 -11.77 12.37 7.58
C ASN A 128 -11.26 13.32 8.68
N LEU A 129 -9.94 13.43 8.88
CA LEU A 129 -9.31 14.35 9.83
C LEU A 129 -8.80 15.64 9.16
N GLY A 130 -8.95 15.78 7.84
CA GLY A 130 -8.59 16.97 7.07
C GLY A 130 -7.72 16.70 5.85
N ASP A 131 -7.28 17.78 5.23
CA ASP A 131 -6.37 17.81 4.09
C ASP A 131 -5.01 18.39 4.51
N PHE A 132 -3.93 17.69 4.17
CA PHE A 132 -2.57 18.06 4.52
C PHE A 132 -1.68 18.02 3.29
N TYR A 133 -0.72 18.94 3.20
CA TYR A 133 0.19 19.08 2.04
C TYR A 133 1.65 18.77 2.39
N ALA A 134 1.93 18.44 3.65
CA ALA A 134 3.21 17.97 4.15
C ALA A 134 3.01 17.25 5.49
N TRP A 135 3.93 16.37 5.88
CA TRP A 135 3.87 15.67 7.17
C TRP A 135 3.98 16.64 8.36
N GLU A 136 4.76 17.69 8.21
CA GLU A 136 5.03 18.71 9.22
C GLU A 136 3.81 19.59 9.47
N ALA A 137 2.91 19.71 8.49
CA ALA A 137 1.66 20.46 8.61
C ALA A 137 0.56 19.69 9.38
N ILE A 138 0.75 18.39 9.64
CA ILE A 138 -0.20 17.60 10.41
C ILE A 138 -0.08 17.97 11.90
N PRO A 139 -1.19 18.32 12.58
CA PRO A 139 -1.20 18.57 14.02
C PRO A 139 -0.54 17.45 14.81
N ALA A 140 0.31 17.79 15.79
CA ALA A 140 1.07 16.82 16.56
C ALA A 140 0.19 15.72 17.20
N VAL A 141 -1.00 16.10 17.68
CA VAL A 141 -1.99 15.17 18.26
C VAL A 141 -2.45 14.08 17.30
N LEU A 142 -2.47 14.36 15.99
CA LEU A 142 -2.86 13.39 14.97
C LEU A 142 -1.69 12.51 14.51
N ARG A 143 -0.44 12.87 14.83
CA ARG A 143 0.75 12.10 14.42
C ARG A 143 1.08 10.95 15.38
N GLN A 144 0.36 10.83 16.50
CA GLN A 144 0.61 9.85 17.55
C GLN A 144 -0.68 9.08 17.89
N PRO A 145 -0.59 7.87 18.48
CA PRO A 145 -1.76 7.18 19.00
C PRO A 145 -2.44 8.03 20.08
N SER A 146 -3.77 8.10 20.02
CA SER A 146 -4.60 8.77 21.03
C SER A 146 -4.27 8.26 22.43
N GLY A 147 -3.77 9.13 23.32
CA GLY A 147 -3.37 8.79 24.70
C GLY A 147 -1.93 9.14 25.08
N THR A 148 -1.14 9.72 24.17
CA THR A 148 0.23 10.18 24.43
C THR A 148 0.28 11.69 24.68
N SER A 149 -0.44 12.18 25.69
CA SER A 149 -0.04 13.45 26.29
C SER A 149 1.31 13.22 26.96
N LYS A 150 2.39 13.71 26.33
CA LYS A 150 3.64 13.92 27.06
C LYS A 150 3.27 14.84 28.23
N PRO A 151 3.45 14.44 29.51
CA PRO A 151 3.19 15.33 30.61
C PRO A 151 4.03 16.61 30.42
N PRO A 152 3.49 17.80 30.74
CA PRO A 152 4.26 19.03 30.64
C PRO A 152 5.55 18.84 31.46
N GLN A 153 6.71 18.93 30.80
CA GLN A 153 7.98 18.91 31.51
C GLN A 153 8.11 20.24 32.26
N PRO A 154 8.47 20.22 33.56
CA PRO A 154 8.90 21.43 34.27
C PRO A 154 10.19 22.00 33.67
#